data_AF-A0A4S2LDE8-F1
#
_entry.id   AF-A0A4S2LDE8-F1
#
_cell.length_a   1.000
_cell.length_b   1.000
_cell.length_c   1.000
_cell.angle_alpha   90.00
_cell.angle_beta   90.00
_cell.angle_gamma   90.00
#
_symmetry.space_group_name_H-M   'P 1'
#
loop_
_entity.id
_entity.type
_entity.pdbx_description
1 polymer ?
#
loop_
_entity_poly.entity_id
_entity_poly.type
_entity_poly.pdbx_seq_one_letter_code
_entity_poly.pdbx_strand_id
1 'polypeptide(L)'
;MLGSLSRGLGSVRSLVRPKCRFLSTSHTRLATKMTVRDALNSAMREEMERDKDVIILGEEVAQYDGAYKVTKGLWKLFGDDRVIDTPITEMGFAGTAVGAAMAGLKPICEFMTFNFAMQAIDQIINSAAKTYYMSAGLILNA
;
A
#
# COMPACT_ATOMS: atom_id res chain seq x y z
N MET A 1 9.42 22.92 84.67
CA MET A 1 7.99 23.31 84.78
C MET A 1 7.35 23.16 83.42
N LEU A 2 6.20 22.48 83.39
CA LEU A 2 5.59 21.82 82.25
C LEU A 2 5.32 22.73 81.05
N GLY A 3 5.76 22.29 79.87
CA GLY A 3 5.10 22.61 78.61
C GLY A 3 4.28 21.40 78.16
N SER A 4 2.99 21.61 77.87
CA SER A 4 2.30 21.03 76.71
C SER A 4 0.78 21.26 76.74
N LEU A 5 0.26 21.46 75.52
CA LEU A 5 -1.11 21.18 75.04
C LEU A 5 -2.19 22.27 75.18
N SER A 6 -2.37 23.04 74.11
CA SER A 6 -3.72 23.29 73.58
C SER A 6 -3.75 23.39 72.04
N ARG A 7 -4.21 22.28 71.45
CA ARG A 7 -5.18 22.20 70.32
C ARG A 7 -4.89 23.00 69.03
N GLY A 8 -4.23 22.33 68.09
CA GLY A 8 -4.35 22.60 66.65
C GLY A 8 -5.18 21.51 65.97
N LEU A 9 -6.41 21.85 65.57
CA LEU A 9 -7.27 21.03 64.71
C LEU A 9 -6.67 20.95 63.30
N GLY A 10 -6.01 19.84 62.98
CA GLY A 10 -5.52 19.51 61.64
C GLY A 10 -6.36 18.42 61.00
N SER A 11 -7.21 18.82 60.06
CA SER A 11 -8.08 18.01 59.20
C SER A 11 -7.39 16.77 58.62
N VAL A 12 -7.86 15.57 59.01
CA VAL A 12 -7.50 14.30 58.36
C VAL A 12 -8.60 13.97 57.35
N ARG A 13 -8.39 14.33 56.08
CA ARG A 13 -9.15 13.78 54.95
C ARG A 13 -8.28 12.77 54.22
N SER A 14 -8.46 11.51 54.58
CA SER A 14 -7.82 10.35 53.97
C SER A 14 -8.70 9.77 52.86
N LEU A 15 -8.02 9.29 51.80
CA LEU A 15 -8.48 8.34 50.78
C LEU A 15 -9.60 8.79 49.83
N VAL A 16 -9.26 9.06 48.57
CA VAL A 16 -9.23 8.08 47.46
C VAL A 16 -8.74 8.87 46.22
N ARG A 17 -7.56 8.53 45.68
CA ARG A 17 -7.13 9.02 44.35
C ARG A 17 -7.50 7.95 43.32
N PRO A 18 -8.40 8.21 42.36
CA PRO A 18 -8.59 7.28 41.26
C PRO A 18 -7.35 7.35 40.37
N LYS A 19 -6.66 6.22 40.22
CA LYS A 19 -5.53 6.08 39.30
C LYS A 19 -6.12 5.97 37.89
N CYS A 20 -6.29 7.10 37.22
CA CYS A 20 -6.68 7.12 35.81
C CYS A 20 -5.58 6.41 35.00
N ARG A 21 -5.86 5.20 34.51
CA ARG A 21 -4.99 4.51 33.56
C ARG A 21 -5.07 5.27 32.24
N PHE A 22 -4.07 6.09 31.97
CA PHE A 22 -3.91 6.74 30.68
C PHE A 22 -3.42 5.69 29.66
N LEU A 23 -4.36 4.94 29.08
CA LEU A 23 -4.12 4.11 27.90
C LEU A 23 -4.23 5.00 26.66
N SER A 24 -3.15 5.72 26.33
CA SER A 24 -3.01 6.38 25.03
C SER A 24 -2.31 5.40 24.08
N THR A 25 -3.09 4.56 23.39
CA THR A 25 -2.56 3.59 22.42
C THR A 25 -2.53 4.09 20.97
N SER A 26 -2.84 5.35 20.69
CA SER A 26 -2.66 5.92 19.36
C SER A 26 -1.29 6.58 19.25
N HIS A 27 -0.33 5.87 18.66
CA HIS A 27 0.79 6.56 18.00
C HIS A 27 0.16 7.40 16.88
N THR A 28 0.13 8.72 17.04
CA THR A 28 -0.20 9.64 15.96
C THR A 28 0.87 9.46 14.89
N ARG A 29 0.60 8.66 13.86
CA ARG A 29 1.47 8.65 12.67
C ARG A 29 1.48 10.08 12.15
N LEU A 30 2.66 10.70 12.16
CA LEU A 30 2.85 12.02 11.58
C LEU A 30 2.56 11.89 10.08
N ALA A 31 1.45 12.46 9.63
CA ALA A 31 1.13 12.51 8.21
C ALA A 31 2.11 13.48 7.53
N THR A 32 3.13 12.93 6.85
CA THR A 32 4.08 13.74 6.08
C THR A 32 3.38 14.29 4.84
N LYS A 33 3.51 15.60 4.61
CA LYS A 33 3.00 16.23 3.39
C LYS A 33 3.83 15.74 2.20
N MET A 34 3.19 15.08 1.25
CA MET A 34 3.81 14.56 0.03
C MET A 34 2.91 14.84 -1.18
N THR A 35 3.49 14.79 -2.39
CA THR A 35 2.68 14.87 -3.61
C THR A 35 1.96 13.55 -3.85
N VAL A 36 0.86 13.57 -4.62
CA VAL A 36 0.13 12.33 -4.96
C VAL A 36 1.04 11.33 -5.69
N ARG A 37 1.96 11.84 -6.53
CA ARG A 37 2.98 11.02 -7.20
C ARG A 37 3.86 10.28 -6.19
N ASP A 38 4.38 11.00 -5.20
CA ASP A 38 5.27 10.41 -4.19
C ASP A 38 4.52 9.42 -3.31
N ALA A 39 3.23 9.69 -3.02
CA ALA A 39 2.37 8.76 -2.27
C ALA A 39 2.12 7.45 -3.03
N LEU A 40 1.87 7.52 -4.34
CA LEU A 40 1.73 6.31 -5.18
C LEU A 40 3.04 5.54 -5.26
N ASN A 41 4.17 6.23 -5.43
CA ASN A 41 5.48 5.61 -5.44
C ASN A 41 5.78 4.89 -4.11
N SER A 42 5.55 5.56 -2.97
CA SER A 42 5.80 4.97 -1.65
C SER A 42 4.91 3.75 -1.40
N ALA A 43 3.63 3.81 -1.79
CA ALA A 43 2.71 2.70 -1.65
C ALA A 43 3.16 1.47 -2.46
N MET A 44 3.53 1.67 -3.73
CA MET A 44 4.05 0.57 -4.56
C MET A 44 5.35 0.01 -3.99
N ARG A 45 6.25 0.88 -3.53
CA ARG A 45 7.53 0.45 -2.95
C ARG A 45 7.33 -0.41 -1.70
N GLU A 46 6.45 0.02 -0.79
CA GLU A 46 6.14 -0.70 0.44
C GLU A 46 5.55 -2.08 0.14
N GLU A 47 4.62 -2.19 -0.83
CA GLU A 47 4.07 -3.49 -1.22
C GLU A 47 5.08 -4.39 -1.94
N MET A 48 5.95 -3.82 -2.78
CA MET A 48 7.02 -4.59 -3.44
C MET A 48 8.10 -5.08 -2.47
N GLU A 49 8.39 -4.31 -1.42
CA GLU A 49 9.27 -4.74 -0.31
C GLU A 49 8.60 -5.84 0.53
N ARG A 50 7.29 -5.74 0.75
CA ARG A 50 6.51 -6.68 1.56
C ARG A 50 6.29 -8.02 0.87
N ASP A 51 6.04 -7.99 -0.43
CA ASP A 51 5.63 -9.16 -1.21
C ASP A 51 6.47 -9.27 -2.49
N LYS A 52 7.16 -10.41 -2.60
CA LYS A 52 8.05 -10.72 -3.73
C LYS A 52 7.28 -11.03 -5.02
N ASP A 53 6.00 -11.37 -4.92
CA ASP A 53 5.16 -11.75 -6.05
C ASP A 53 4.55 -10.51 -6.74
N VAL A 54 4.72 -9.31 -6.15
CA VAL A 54 4.26 -8.03 -6.74
C VAL A 54 5.20 -7.57 -7.84
N ILE A 55 4.74 -7.52 -9.08
CA ILE A 55 5.54 -7.04 -10.21
C ILE A 55 4.90 -5.80 -10.81
N ILE A 56 5.69 -4.91 -11.41
CA ILE A 56 5.21 -3.76 -12.17
C ILE A 56 5.49 -4.01 -13.64
N LEU A 57 4.50 -3.78 -14.49
CA LEU A 57 4.65 -3.87 -15.94
C LEU A 57 3.90 -2.73 -16.62
N GLY A 58 4.49 -2.21 -17.70
CA GLY A 58 3.89 -1.15 -18.48
C GLY A 58 4.91 -0.49 -19.40
N GLU A 59 4.45 0.54 -20.11
CA GLU A 59 5.29 1.30 -21.02
C GLU A 59 6.15 2.29 -20.25
N GLU A 60 7.46 2.24 -20.47
CA GLU A 60 8.44 3.18 -19.91
C GLU A 60 8.47 3.22 -18.36
N VAL A 61 8.03 2.16 -17.69
CA VAL A 61 7.96 2.08 -16.22
C VAL A 61 9.31 1.81 -15.57
N ALA A 62 10.26 1.21 -16.29
CA ALA A 62 11.53 0.74 -15.74
C ALA A 62 12.67 1.74 -15.95
N GLN A 63 13.39 1.68 -17.09
CA GLN A 63 14.61 2.47 -17.28
C GLN A 63 14.33 3.98 -17.40
N TYR A 64 13.13 4.34 -17.86
CA TYR A 64 12.71 5.73 -18.01
C TYR A 64 12.17 6.35 -16.73
N ASP A 65 12.13 5.62 -15.61
CA ASP A 65 11.55 6.06 -14.33
C ASP A 65 10.05 6.43 -14.42
N GLY A 66 9.31 5.93 -15.41
CA GLY A 66 7.90 6.23 -15.65
C GLY A 66 7.67 7.52 -16.44
N ALA A 67 6.62 7.54 -17.28
CA ALA A 67 6.22 8.72 -18.08
C ALA A 67 5.91 9.93 -17.20
N TYR A 68 5.19 9.71 -16.09
CA TYR A 68 4.83 10.76 -15.10
C TYR A 68 5.68 10.73 -13.83
N LYS A 69 6.77 9.96 -13.82
CA LYS A 69 7.66 9.76 -12.67
C LYS A 69 7.02 9.11 -11.45
N VAL A 70 5.97 8.30 -11.66
CA VAL A 70 5.26 7.58 -10.59
C VAL A 70 6.06 6.36 -10.12
N THR A 71 6.74 5.64 -11.02
CA THR A 71 7.58 4.47 -10.70
C THR A 71 9.07 4.80 -10.51
N LYS A 72 9.39 6.09 -10.35
CA LYS A 72 10.78 6.56 -10.24
C LYS A 72 11.59 5.79 -9.20
N GLY A 73 12.75 5.30 -9.61
CA GLY A 73 13.71 4.61 -8.74
C GLY A 73 13.34 3.18 -8.36
N LEU A 74 12.14 2.68 -8.70
CA LEU A 74 11.73 1.31 -8.37
C LEU A 74 12.56 0.28 -9.15
N TRP A 75 12.83 0.52 -10.44
CA TRP A 75 13.68 -0.37 -11.24
C TRP A 75 15.09 -0.52 -10.67
N LYS A 76 15.68 0.58 -10.16
CA LYS A 76 17.02 0.53 -9.53
C LYS A 76 17.04 -0.28 -8.23
N LEU A 77 15.90 -0.41 -7.55
CA LEU A 77 15.79 -1.14 -6.29
C LEU A 77 15.48 -2.62 -6.51
N PHE A 78 14.59 -2.94 -7.45
CA PHE A 78 14.05 -4.31 -7.62
C PHE A 78 14.53 -5.02 -8.90
N GLY A 79 15.15 -4.31 -9.84
CA GLY A 79 15.70 -4.88 -11.07
C GLY A 79 14.66 -5.25 -12.14
N ASP A 80 15.16 -5.85 -13.21
CA ASP A 80 14.39 -6.19 -14.42
C ASP A 80 13.32 -7.28 -14.18
N ASP A 81 13.51 -8.14 -13.18
CA ASP A 81 12.56 -9.23 -12.86
C ASP A 81 11.25 -8.72 -12.24
N ARG A 82 11.27 -7.50 -11.67
CA ARG A 82 10.17 -6.95 -10.88
C ARG A 82 9.58 -5.68 -11.47
N VAL A 83 10.33 -4.95 -12.29
CA VAL A 83 9.86 -3.75 -13.01
C VAL A 83 10.17 -3.93 -14.49
N ILE A 84 9.15 -4.26 -15.26
CA ILE A 84 9.28 -4.76 -16.63
C ILE A 84 8.76 -3.72 -17.62
N ASP A 85 9.64 -3.23 -18.50
CA ASP A 85 9.25 -2.40 -19.64
C ASP A 85 8.59 -3.27 -20.72
N THR A 86 7.42 -2.86 -21.18
CA THR A 86 6.65 -3.56 -22.22
C THR A 86 6.65 -2.82 -23.54
N PRO A 87 6.53 -3.51 -24.69
CA PRO A 87 6.29 -2.85 -25.97
C PRO A 87 4.91 -2.18 -26.00
N ILE A 88 4.72 -1.21 -26.91
CA ILE A 88 3.49 -0.43 -27.12
C ILE A 88 2.37 -1.33 -27.66
N THR A 89 1.80 -2.14 -26.79
CA THR A 89 0.81 -3.18 -27.08
C THR A 89 -0.08 -3.40 -25.85
N GLU A 90 -1.03 -2.50 -25.63
CA GLU A 90 -1.89 -2.47 -24.44
C GLU A 90 -2.62 -3.78 -24.22
N MET A 91 -3.17 -4.35 -25.29
CA MET A 91 -3.84 -5.65 -25.24
C MET A 91 -2.88 -6.79 -24.83
N GLY A 92 -1.63 -6.72 -25.31
CA GLY A 92 -0.63 -7.76 -25.09
C GLY A 92 -0.19 -7.80 -23.63
N PHE A 93 0.32 -6.69 -23.11
CA PHE A 93 0.79 -6.66 -21.73
C PHE A 93 -0.35 -6.79 -20.71
N ALA A 94 -1.55 -6.29 -21.01
CA ALA A 94 -2.71 -6.51 -20.15
C ALA A 94 -3.08 -8.00 -20.08
N GLY A 95 -3.06 -8.72 -21.21
CA GLY A 95 -3.27 -10.16 -21.24
C GLY A 95 -2.19 -10.92 -20.46
N THR A 96 -0.93 -10.53 -20.60
CA THR A 96 0.18 -11.10 -19.82
C THR A 96 0.02 -10.84 -18.33
N ALA A 97 -0.41 -9.63 -17.94
CA ALA A 97 -0.70 -9.30 -16.54
C ALA A 97 -1.82 -10.18 -15.98
N VAL A 98 -2.91 -10.36 -16.74
CA VAL A 98 -4.01 -11.23 -16.33
C VAL A 98 -3.53 -12.68 -16.17
N GLY A 99 -2.75 -13.20 -17.13
CA GLY A 99 -2.17 -14.54 -17.05
C GLY A 99 -1.20 -14.72 -15.87
N ALA A 100 -0.35 -13.72 -15.62
CA ALA A 100 0.56 -13.70 -14.48
C ALA A 100 -0.21 -13.70 -13.15
N ALA A 101 -1.32 -12.96 -13.06
CA ALA A 101 -2.19 -12.96 -11.90
C ALA A 101 -2.82 -14.34 -11.64
N MET A 102 -3.25 -15.03 -12.71
CA MET A 102 -3.78 -16.40 -12.61
C MET A 102 -2.69 -17.42 -12.22
N ALA A 103 -1.43 -17.14 -12.51
CA ALA A 103 -0.29 -17.97 -12.12
C ALA A 103 0.20 -17.71 -10.68
N GLY A 104 -0.42 -16.79 -9.95
CA GLY A 104 -0.12 -16.47 -8.55
C GLY A 104 0.74 -15.24 -8.32
N LEU A 105 1.14 -14.52 -9.38
CA LEU A 105 1.80 -13.22 -9.24
C LEU A 105 0.79 -12.11 -8.95
N LYS A 106 1.26 -10.94 -8.52
CA LYS A 106 0.45 -9.75 -8.22
C LYS A 106 0.87 -8.58 -9.10
N PRO A 107 0.50 -8.58 -10.39
CA PRO A 107 0.94 -7.57 -11.32
C PRO A 107 0.22 -6.23 -11.14
N ILE A 108 1.01 -5.16 -11.09
CA ILE A 108 0.58 -3.77 -11.21
C ILE A 108 0.80 -3.37 -12.68
N CYS A 109 -0.30 -3.26 -13.42
CA CYS A 109 -0.30 -2.92 -14.84
C CYS A 109 -0.51 -1.40 -15.02
N GLU A 110 0.51 -0.70 -15.52
CA GLU A 110 0.44 0.74 -15.80
C GLU A 110 0.11 0.99 -17.29
N PHE A 111 -0.97 1.74 -17.53
CA PHE A 111 -1.24 2.34 -18.84
C PHE A 111 -0.80 3.80 -18.79
N MET A 112 -0.08 4.26 -19.83
CA MET A 112 0.39 5.65 -19.89
C MET A 112 -0.77 6.65 -19.71
N THR A 113 -1.89 6.43 -20.39
CA THR A 113 -3.16 7.10 -20.09
C THR A 113 -4.32 6.13 -20.25
N PHE A 114 -5.44 6.40 -19.56
CA PHE A 114 -6.62 5.55 -19.65
C PHE A 114 -7.29 5.56 -21.04
N ASN A 115 -6.92 6.49 -21.92
CA ASN A 115 -7.38 6.50 -23.30
C ASN A 115 -6.89 5.24 -24.05
N PHE A 116 -5.66 4.81 -23.78
CA PHE A 116 -5.06 3.62 -24.38
C PHE A 116 -5.54 2.32 -23.72
N ALA A 117 -6.00 2.38 -22.47
CA ALA A 117 -6.63 1.24 -21.81
C ALA A 117 -7.88 0.73 -22.55
N MET A 118 -8.53 1.58 -23.38
CA MET A 118 -9.63 1.15 -24.25
C MET A 118 -9.21 0.07 -25.26
N GLN A 119 -7.95 0.04 -25.71
CA GLN A 119 -7.44 -1.02 -26.58
C GLN A 119 -7.34 -2.37 -25.86
N ALA A 120 -7.15 -2.35 -24.53
CA ALA A 120 -7.03 -3.54 -23.69
C ALA A 120 -8.33 -3.91 -22.94
N ILE A 121 -9.44 -3.21 -23.22
CA ILE A 121 -10.67 -3.33 -22.44
C ILE A 121 -11.24 -4.75 -22.45
N ASP A 122 -11.02 -5.50 -23.54
CA ASP A 122 -11.43 -6.91 -23.64
C ASP A 122 -10.75 -7.76 -22.56
N GLN A 123 -9.44 -7.61 -22.37
CA GLN A 123 -8.70 -8.32 -21.32
C GLN A 123 -9.14 -7.87 -19.92
N ILE A 124 -9.40 -6.58 -19.73
CA ILE A 124 -9.84 -6.05 -18.42
C ILE A 124 -11.22 -6.62 -18.04
N ILE A 125 -12.16 -6.65 -18.98
CA ILE A 125 -13.54 -7.01 -18.68
C ILE A 125 -13.78 -8.51 -18.80
N ASN A 126 -13.40 -9.12 -19.92
CA ASN A 126 -13.74 -10.51 -20.20
C ASN A 126 -12.77 -11.46 -19.53
N SER A 127 -11.47 -11.17 -19.54
CA SER A 127 -10.46 -12.06 -18.96
C SER A 127 -10.18 -11.80 -17.48
N ALA A 128 -10.11 -10.55 -17.03
CA ALA A 128 -9.81 -10.26 -15.62
C ALA A 128 -11.08 -10.29 -14.75
N ALA A 129 -12.04 -9.40 -15.03
CA ALA A 129 -13.17 -9.16 -14.13
C ALA A 129 -14.12 -10.37 -13.99
N LYS A 130 -14.38 -11.10 -15.07
CA LYS A 130 -15.34 -12.22 -15.06
C LYS A 130 -14.76 -13.55 -14.61
N THR A 131 -13.44 -13.74 -14.66
CA THR A 131 -12.84 -15.07 -14.48
C THR A 131 -13.07 -15.65 -13.09
N TYR A 132 -13.07 -14.83 -12.04
CA TYR A 132 -13.39 -15.33 -10.69
C TYR A 132 -14.77 -15.98 -10.62
N TYR A 133 -15.76 -15.32 -11.21
CA TYR A 133 -17.14 -15.79 -11.24
C TYR A 133 -17.30 -17.01 -12.15
N MET A 134 -16.73 -16.97 -13.36
CA MET A 134 -16.83 -18.07 -14.33
C MET A 134 -16.10 -19.34 -13.87
N SER A 135 -15.02 -19.20 -13.11
CA SER A 135 -14.26 -20.32 -12.55
C SER A 135 -14.79 -20.83 -11.21
N ALA A 136 -15.94 -20.32 -10.73
CA ALA A 136 -16.50 -20.64 -9.41
C ALA A 136 -15.49 -20.47 -8.26
N GLY A 137 -14.61 -19.47 -8.35
CA GLY A 137 -13.61 -19.15 -7.34
C GLY A 137 -12.33 -19.99 -7.36
N LEU A 138 -12.06 -20.75 -8.43
CA LEU A 138 -10.88 -21.63 -8.50
C LEU A 138 -9.57 -20.90 -8.86
N ILE A 139 -9.62 -19.90 -9.74
CA ILE A 139 -8.40 -19.37 -10.41
C ILE A 139 -7.68 -18.24 -9.63
N LEU A 140 -8.35 -17.52 -8.72
CA LEU A 140 -7.74 -16.40 -7.97
C LEU A 140 -7.61 -16.65 -6.46
N ASN A 141 -7.72 -17.91 -6.03
CA ASN A 141 -7.74 -18.29 -4.61
C ASN A 141 -6.49 -19.10 -4.20
N ALA A 142 -5.43 -19.06 -5.02
CA ALA A 142 -4.16 -19.74 -4.80
C ALA A 142 -3.13 -18.81 -4.17
#